data_AF-A0A934KRY4-F1
#
_entry.id   AF-A0A934KRY4-F1
#
_cell.length_a   1.000
_cell.length_b   1.000
_cell.length_c   1.000
_cell.angle_alpha   90.00
_cell.angle_beta   90.00
_cell.angle_gamma   90.00
#
_symmetry.space_group_name_H-M   'P 1'
#
loop_
_entity.id
_entity.type
_entity.pdbx_description
1 polymer ?
#
loop_
_entity_poly.entity_id
_entity_poly.type
_entity_poly.pdbx_seq_one_letter_code
_entity_poly.pdbx_strand_id
1 'polypeptide(L)'
;MIRRSPRRRRQHGQALIETAVVITVLLTLLTGVYAVSQYASDQNTAGTATRAGARLAAELGNGGFQSGASANGCQLVANGGTGSSTDPCAVDFQIVQVVCQIAASMPFVTSVDEIDVYRPLTTNGQDGSIGDLYDKYTSCAPNRHADVPGPAYRLDQRLQVHPNESYVGVSLRYHYKSPTPFVSLTAMPTVYTVLQESPHFT
;
A
#
# COMPACT_ATOMS: atom_id res chain seq x y z
N MET A 1 -7.15 68.67 -41.79
CA MET A 1 -7.54 67.25 -42.00
C MET A 1 -6.83 66.40 -40.93
N ILE A 2 -7.51 66.05 -39.84
CA ILE A 2 -6.88 65.39 -38.67
C ILE A 2 -7.02 63.87 -38.81
N ARG A 3 -5.91 63.17 -39.09
CA ARG A 3 -5.84 61.71 -39.11
C ARG A 3 -5.92 61.18 -37.66
N ARG A 4 -7.07 60.64 -37.28
CA ARG A 4 -7.21 59.87 -36.03
C ARG A 4 -6.41 58.57 -36.16
N SER A 5 -5.46 58.36 -35.25
CA SER A 5 -4.56 57.20 -35.26
C SER A 5 -5.24 55.98 -34.62
N PRO A 6 -5.17 54.78 -35.24
CA PRO A 6 -5.87 53.57 -34.76
C PRO A 6 -5.13 52.85 -33.60
N ARG A 7 -4.23 53.53 -32.88
CA ARG A 7 -3.29 52.90 -31.94
C ARG A 7 -3.95 52.36 -30.66
N ARG A 8 -5.06 52.95 -30.19
CA ARG A 8 -5.72 52.53 -28.94
C ARG A 8 -6.29 51.10 -28.98
N ARG A 9 -6.79 50.62 -30.13
CA ARG A 9 -7.37 49.27 -30.23
C ARG A 9 -6.32 48.15 -30.17
N ARG A 10 -5.09 48.38 -30.66
CA ARG A 10 -4.00 47.39 -30.60
C ARG A 10 -3.47 47.16 -29.19
N GLN A 11 -3.48 48.20 -28.35
CA GLN A 11 -3.02 48.11 -26.94
C GLN A 11 -3.95 47.25 -26.08
N HIS A 12 -5.28 47.34 -26.27
CA HIS A 12 -6.23 46.48 -25.55
C HIS A 12 -6.15 45.00 -25.96
N GLY A 13 -5.91 44.71 -27.24
CA GLY A 13 -5.73 43.33 -27.72
C GLY A 13 -4.48 42.66 -27.17
N GLN A 14 -3.39 43.40 -27.02
CA GLN A 14 -2.14 42.90 -26.43
C GLN A 14 -2.32 42.55 -24.95
N ALA A 15 -2.98 43.41 -24.17
CA ALA A 15 -3.26 43.15 -22.75
C ALA A 15 -4.17 41.92 -22.54
N LEU A 16 -5.14 41.68 -23.45
CA LEU A 16 -5.98 40.47 -23.40
C LEU A 16 -5.16 39.19 -23.65
N ILE A 17 -4.21 39.21 -24.58
CA ILE A 17 -3.36 38.04 -24.86
C ILE A 17 -2.42 37.77 -23.67
N GLU A 18 -1.81 38.82 -23.12
CA GLU A 18 -0.89 38.70 -21.98
C GLU A 18 -1.61 38.13 -20.74
N THR A 19 -2.81 38.65 -20.43
CA THR A 19 -3.63 38.11 -19.34
C THR A 19 -4.10 36.68 -19.61
N ALA A 20 -4.45 36.33 -20.86
CA ALA A 20 -4.82 34.95 -21.21
C ALA A 20 -3.67 33.96 -21.01
N VAL A 21 -2.44 34.34 -21.36
CA VAL A 21 -1.25 33.50 -21.11
C VAL A 21 -1.02 33.32 -19.61
N VAL A 22 -1.11 34.40 -18.81
CA VAL A 22 -0.95 34.32 -17.35
C VAL A 22 -2.04 33.45 -16.71
N ILE A 23 -3.30 33.62 -17.11
CA ILE A 23 -4.41 32.80 -16.61
C ILE A 23 -4.18 31.33 -16.94
N THR A 24 -3.71 31.02 -18.15
CA THR A 24 -3.44 29.64 -18.56
C THR A 24 -2.35 29.02 -17.67
N VAL A 25 -1.27 29.76 -17.38
CA VAL A 25 -0.19 29.29 -16.48
C VAL A 25 -0.68 29.10 -15.04
N LEU A 26 -1.56 29.99 -14.55
CA LEU A 26 -2.13 29.85 -13.21
C LEU A 26 -3.05 28.62 -13.11
N LEU A 27 -3.86 28.37 -14.14
CA LEU A 27 -4.75 27.21 -14.19
C LEU A 27 -3.96 25.89 -14.27
N THR A 28 -2.87 25.84 -15.05
CA THR A 28 -2.02 24.64 -15.09
C THR A 28 -1.36 24.38 -13.74
N LEU A 29 -0.84 25.41 -13.07
CA LEU A 29 -0.29 25.28 -11.72
C LEU A 29 -1.34 24.79 -10.71
N LEU A 30 -2.55 25.37 -10.73
CA LEU A 30 -3.64 24.96 -9.84
C LEU A 30 -4.04 23.49 -10.05
N THR A 31 -4.13 23.03 -11.31
CA THR A 31 -4.42 21.62 -11.59
C THR A 31 -3.30 20.68 -11.12
N GLY A 32 -2.04 21.10 -11.24
CA GLY A 32 -0.90 20.34 -10.70
C GLY A 32 -0.94 20.20 -9.17
N VAL A 33 -1.18 21.31 -8.45
CA VAL A 33 -1.29 21.30 -6.99
C VAL A 33 -2.45 20.43 -6.53
N TYR A 34 -3.60 20.49 -7.22
CA TYR A 34 -4.74 19.64 -6.92
C TYR A 34 -4.40 18.15 -7.09
N ALA A 35 -3.76 17.76 -8.20
CA ALA A 35 -3.37 16.36 -8.44
C ALA A 35 -2.43 15.82 -7.35
N VAL A 36 -1.41 16.59 -6.96
CA VAL A 36 -0.46 16.19 -5.90
C VAL A 36 -1.15 16.13 -4.53
N SER A 37 -2.07 17.04 -4.24
CA SER A 37 -2.82 17.05 -2.97
C SER A 37 -3.67 15.79 -2.82
N GLN A 38 -4.32 15.35 -3.90
CA GLN A 38 -5.09 14.11 -3.90
C GLN A 38 -4.19 12.87 -3.75
N TYR A 39 -3.04 12.87 -4.41
CA TYR A 39 -2.05 11.81 -4.22
C TYR A 39 -1.57 11.71 -2.77
N ALA A 40 -1.26 12.84 -2.13
CA ALA A 40 -0.86 12.88 -0.73
C ALA A 40 -1.98 12.42 0.21
N SER A 41 -3.24 12.73 -0.11
CA SER A 41 -4.40 12.23 0.64
C SER A 41 -4.49 10.71 0.58
N ASP A 42 -4.41 10.11 -0.62
CA ASP A 42 -4.45 8.66 -0.79
C ASP A 42 -3.26 7.96 -0.11
N GLN A 43 -2.08 8.58 -0.14
CA GLN A 43 -0.90 8.11 0.59
C GLN A 43 -1.13 8.04 2.10
N ASN A 44 -1.76 9.05 2.70
CA ASN A 44 -2.08 9.04 4.12
C ASN A 44 -3.11 7.96 4.47
N THR A 45 -4.10 7.75 3.60
CA THR A 45 -5.08 6.67 3.74
C THR A 45 -4.41 5.28 3.64
N ALA A 46 -3.54 5.06 2.66
CA ALA A 46 -2.74 3.84 2.53
C ALA A 46 -1.84 3.60 3.75
N GLY A 47 -1.23 4.66 4.28
CA GLY A 47 -0.46 4.60 5.52
C GLY A 47 -1.31 4.26 6.75
N THR A 48 -2.58 4.66 6.76
CA THR A 48 -3.53 4.27 7.81
C THR A 48 -3.95 2.81 7.64
N ALA A 49 -4.16 2.35 6.41
CA ALA A 49 -4.51 0.97 6.09
C ALA A 49 -3.42 -0.01 6.56
N THR A 50 -2.17 0.24 6.19
CA THR A 50 -1.02 -0.61 6.61
C THR A 50 -0.80 -0.57 8.11
N ARG A 51 -1.01 0.58 8.78
CA ARG A 51 -0.98 0.67 10.25
C ARG A 51 -2.07 -0.14 10.92
N ALA A 52 -3.30 -0.10 10.42
CA ALA A 52 -4.40 -0.90 10.96
C ALA A 52 -4.16 -2.40 10.75
N GLY A 53 -3.71 -2.78 9.54
CA GLY A 53 -3.33 -4.17 9.22
C GLY A 53 -2.20 -4.66 10.12
N ALA A 54 -1.11 -3.89 10.28
CA ALA A 54 0.01 -4.27 11.12
C ALA A 54 -0.39 -4.38 12.61
N ARG A 55 -1.32 -3.54 13.09
CA ARG A 55 -1.82 -3.65 14.48
C ARG A 55 -2.58 -4.95 14.67
N LEU A 56 -3.49 -5.25 13.75
CA LEU A 56 -4.22 -6.51 13.78
C LEU A 56 -3.28 -7.72 13.65
N ALA A 57 -2.26 -7.61 12.79
CA ALA A 57 -1.24 -8.64 12.65
C ALA A 57 -0.51 -8.90 13.97
N ALA A 58 -0.08 -7.83 14.64
CA ALA A 58 0.59 -7.90 15.94
C ALA A 58 -0.28 -8.48 17.07
N GLU A 59 -1.60 -8.24 17.00
CA GLU A 59 -2.56 -8.77 17.97
C GLU A 59 -2.86 -10.26 17.72
N LEU A 60 -3.05 -10.64 16.46
CA LEU A 60 -3.36 -12.02 16.08
C LEU A 60 -2.12 -12.93 16.19
N GLY A 61 -0.93 -12.42 15.88
CA GLY A 61 0.34 -13.15 15.89
C GLY A 61 0.24 -14.52 15.23
N ASN A 62 0.52 -15.58 16.01
CA ASN A 62 0.44 -16.95 15.52
C ASN A 62 -0.98 -17.54 15.53
N GLY A 63 -2.00 -16.79 15.95
CA GLY A 63 -3.40 -17.24 16.00
C GLY A 63 -3.64 -18.44 16.91
N GLY A 64 -2.77 -18.68 17.90
CA GLY A 64 -2.80 -19.88 18.75
C GLY A 64 -2.25 -21.14 18.07
N PHE A 65 -1.53 -21.00 16.96
CA PHE A 65 -0.88 -22.12 16.28
C PHE A 65 0.16 -22.79 17.18
N GLN A 66 0.00 -24.10 17.38
CA GLN A 66 0.95 -24.90 18.16
C GLN A 66 1.99 -25.52 17.22
N SER A 67 3.27 -25.40 17.56
CA SER A 67 4.36 -26.02 16.79
C SER A 67 4.12 -27.52 16.62
N GLY A 68 4.04 -27.98 15.36
CA GLY A 68 3.75 -29.38 15.01
C GLY A 68 2.26 -29.71 14.80
N ALA A 69 1.35 -28.74 14.95
CA ALA A 69 -0.04 -28.89 14.55
C ALA A 69 -0.16 -28.91 13.01
N SER A 70 -1.11 -29.68 12.49
CA SER A 70 -1.49 -29.68 11.08
C SER A 70 -2.72 -28.79 10.86
N ALA A 71 -2.56 -27.74 10.05
CA ALA A 71 -3.60 -26.81 9.64
C ALA A 71 -3.85 -26.90 8.13
N ASN A 72 -5.11 -26.79 7.71
CA ASN A 72 -5.44 -26.59 6.30
C ASN A 72 -5.09 -25.15 5.90
N GLY A 73 -3.87 -24.94 5.42
CA GLY A 73 -3.41 -23.64 4.96
C GLY A 73 -3.85 -23.29 3.55
N CYS A 74 -3.94 -21.98 3.24
CA CYS A 74 -4.12 -21.50 1.86
C CYS A 74 -2.78 -21.33 1.12
N GLN A 75 -1.67 -21.49 1.84
CA GLN A 75 -0.35 -21.39 1.25
C GLN A 75 0.07 -22.72 0.64
N LEU A 76 0.19 -22.74 -0.69
CA LEU A 76 0.81 -23.85 -1.39
C LEU A 76 2.30 -23.88 -1.00
N VAL A 77 2.78 -25.08 -0.68
CA VAL A 77 4.22 -25.26 -0.43
C VAL A 77 4.94 -24.88 -1.73
N ALA A 78 6.00 -24.06 -1.65
CA ALA A 78 6.84 -23.77 -2.81
C ALA A 78 7.13 -25.10 -3.55
N ASN A 79 6.78 -25.16 -4.85
CA ASN A 79 6.73 -26.37 -5.69
C ASN A 79 5.41 -27.19 -5.69
N GLY A 80 4.23 -26.54 -5.70
CA GLY A 80 2.97 -27.20 -6.06
C GLY A 80 2.50 -28.30 -5.11
N GLY A 81 2.99 -28.28 -3.87
CA GLY A 81 2.55 -29.19 -2.81
C GLY A 81 1.24 -28.74 -2.16
N THR A 82 0.38 -29.69 -1.82
CA THR A 82 -0.84 -29.43 -1.02
C THR A 82 -0.47 -28.94 0.37
N GLY A 83 -0.77 -27.66 0.64
CA GLY A 83 -0.90 -27.01 1.95
C GLY A 83 0.28 -27.21 2.91
N SER A 84 1.03 -26.14 3.21
CA SER A 84 1.87 -26.20 4.41
C SER A 84 0.95 -26.40 5.60
N SER A 85 1.13 -27.51 6.33
CA SER A 85 0.31 -27.87 7.49
C SER A 85 0.48 -26.88 8.66
N THR A 86 1.14 -25.74 8.45
CA THR A 86 1.62 -24.83 9.48
C THR A 86 1.09 -23.40 9.33
N ASP A 87 0.20 -23.14 8.36
CA ASP A 87 -0.25 -21.77 8.07
C ASP A 87 -1.74 -21.66 7.70
N PRO A 88 -2.67 -21.65 8.68
CA PRO A 88 -4.06 -21.30 8.44
C PRO A 88 -4.18 -19.83 8.03
N CYS A 89 -4.36 -19.59 6.74
CA CYS A 89 -4.59 -18.25 6.17
C CYS A 89 -5.80 -17.47 6.67
N ALA A 90 -6.53 -17.99 7.64
CA ALA A 90 -7.59 -17.27 8.32
C ALA A 90 -7.05 -16.01 9.01
N VAL A 91 -5.83 -16.07 9.58
CA VAL A 91 -5.18 -14.92 10.24
C VAL A 91 -4.82 -13.85 9.21
N ASP A 92 -4.06 -14.22 8.19
CA ASP A 92 -3.62 -13.25 7.18
C ASP A 92 -4.76 -12.70 6.34
N PHE A 93 -5.79 -13.50 6.10
CA PHE A 93 -6.99 -12.99 5.47
C PHE A 93 -7.66 -11.89 6.30
N GLN A 94 -7.72 -12.01 7.63
CA GLN A 94 -8.26 -10.94 8.48
C GLN A 94 -7.42 -9.66 8.36
N ILE A 95 -6.10 -9.80 8.33
CA ILE A 95 -5.16 -8.68 8.14
C ILE A 95 -5.41 -8.00 6.78
N VAL A 96 -5.41 -8.78 5.69
CA VAL A 96 -5.64 -8.29 4.32
C VAL A 96 -7.01 -7.65 4.18
N GLN A 97 -8.06 -8.23 4.78
CA GLN A 97 -9.42 -7.65 4.75
C GLN A 97 -9.46 -6.26 5.36
N VAL A 98 -8.81 -6.04 6.52
CA VAL A 98 -8.77 -4.72 7.15
C VAL A 98 -8.04 -3.70 6.27
N VAL A 99 -6.88 -4.09 5.71
CA VAL A 99 -6.13 -3.22 4.78
C VAL A 99 -6.99 -2.85 3.58
N CYS A 100 -7.66 -3.84 2.98
CA CYS A 100 -8.51 -3.67 1.82
C CYS A 100 -9.75 -2.81 2.08
N GLN A 101 -10.39 -2.96 3.23
CA GLN A 101 -11.55 -2.15 3.62
C GLN A 101 -11.18 -0.67 3.71
N ILE A 102 -10.01 -0.35 4.26
CA ILE A 102 -9.52 1.03 4.33
C ILE A 102 -9.05 1.50 2.95
N ALA A 103 -8.34 0.66 2.20
CA ALA A 103 -7.87 0.98 0.85
C ALA A 103 -9.01 1.26 -0.14
N ALA A 104 -10.18 0.63 0.04
CA ALA A 104 -11.38 0.89 -0.76
C ALA A 104 -11.91 2.32 -0.64
N SER A 105 -11.48 3.08 0.38
CA SER A 105 -11.83 4.49 0.53
C SER A 105 -10.95 5.45 -0.27
N MET A 106 -9.91 4.97 -0.99
CA MET A 106 -9.03 5.81 -1.80
C MET A 106 -9.63 6.09 -3.19
N PRO A 107 -10.12 7.32 -3.47
CA PRO A 107 -10.91 7.63 -4.67
C PRO A 107 -10.14 7.55 -6.01
N PHE A 108 -8.82 7.68 -6.00
CA PHE A 108 -8.01 7.73 -7.22
C PHE A 108 -7.10 6.52 -7.41
N VAL A 109 -7.37 5.46 -6.65
CA VAL A 109 -6.73 4.17 -6.80
C VAL A 109 -7.51 3.33 -7.80
N THR A 110 -6.85 2.91 -8.88
CA THR A 110 -7.48 2.13 -9.94
C THR A 110 -7.54 0.65 -9.61
N SER A 111 -6.54 0.16 -8.87
CA SER A 111 -6.46 -1.23 -8.40
C SER A 111 -5.42 -1.35 -7.28
N VAL A 112 -5.66 -2.28 -6.36
CA VAL A 112 -4.63 -2.81 -5.47
C VAL A 112 -3.86 -3.86 -6.27
N ASP A 113 -2.54 -3.77 -6.25
CA ASP A 113 -1.65 -4.66 -6.99
C ASP A 113 -1.13 -5.79 -6.10
N GLU A 114 -0.75 -5.44 -4.87
CA GLU A 114 -0.11 -6.36 -3.94
C GLU A 114 -0.27 -5.89 -2.48
N ILE A 115 -0.51 -6.82 -1.58
CA ILE A 115 -0.50 -6.64 -0.13
C ILE A 115 0.40 -7.75 0.43
N ASP A 116 1.44 -7.39 1.16
CA ASP A 116 2.34 -8.37 1.76
C ASP A 116 2.25 -8.32 3.27
N VAL A 117 2.17 -9.50 3.90
CA VAL A 117 2.45 -9.67 5.32
C VAL A 117 3.85 -10.24 5.42
N TYR A 118 4.78 -9.54 6.07
CA TYR A 118 6.20 -9.89 5.99
C TYR A 118 6.89 -9.78 7.35
N ARG A 119 8.01 -10.50 7.50
CA ARG A 119 8.91 -10.32 8.62
C ARG A 119 9.98 -9.28 8.26
N PRO A 120 10.11 -8.16 8.98
CA PRO A 120 11.14 -7.18 8.71
C PRO A 120 12.52 -7.72 9.10
N LEU A 121 13.53 -7.44 8.29
CA LEU A 121 14.91 -7.81 8.62
C LEU A 121 15.46 -6.88 9.70
N THR A 122 16.01 -7.45 10.76
CA THR A 122 16.86 -6.70 11.67
C THR A 122 18.30 -6.69 11.15
N THR A 123 19.00 -5.57 11.32
CA THR A 123 20.36 -5.31 10.81
C THR A 123 21.44 -6.30 11.30
N ASN A 124 21.11 -7.19 12.24
CA ASN A 124 22.03 -8.20 12.78
C ASN A 124 21.78 -9.61 12.23
N GLY A 125 20.87 -9.81 11.25
CA GLY A 125 20.69 -11.09 10.58
C GLY A 125 20.36 -12.27 11.51
N GLN A 126 19.90 -12.00 12.74
CA GLN A 126 19.69 -13.05 13.75
C GLN A 126 18.43 -13.88 13.53
N ASP A 127 17.61 -13.53 12.53
CA ASP A 127 16.56 -14.42 12.05
C ASP A 127 16.96 -15.12 10.74
N GLY A 128 18.20 -15.62 10.69
CA GLY A 128 18.88 -16.18 9.52
C GLY A 128 18.03 -17.02 8.54
N SER A 129 17.53 -16.37 7.50
CA SER A 129 17.29 -17.02 6.20
C SER A 129 17.56 -16.00 5.09
N ILE A 130 18.04 -16.51 3.97
CA ILE A 130 18.34 -15.75 2.77
C ILE A 130 17.00 -15.35 2.13
N GLY A 131 16.61 -14.09 2.28
CA GLY A 131 15.40 -13.50 1.68
C GLY A 131 14.35 -13.10 2.71
N ASP A 132 13.67 -11.99 2.43
CA ASP A 132 12.50 -11.53 3.19
C ASP A 132 11.45 -12.66 3.19
N LEU A 133 10.97 -13.04 4.37
CA LEU A 133 9.81 -13.94 4.49
C LEU A 133 8.58 -13.07 4.31
N TYR A 134 7.77 -13.37 3.31
CA TYR A 134 6.53 -12.64 3.06
C TYR A 134 5.47 -13.54 2.46
N ASP A 135 4.23 -13.25 2.81
CA ASP A 135 3.02 -13.81 2.22
C ASP A 135 2.38 -12.74 1.35
N LYS A 136 2.26 -13.04 0.07
CA LYS A 136 1.79 -12.10 -0.95
C LYS A 136 0.33 -12.34 -1.29
N TYR A 137 -0.43 -11.26 -1.26
CA TYR A 137 -1.84 -11.22 -1.65
C TYR A 137 -2.01 -10.27 -2.84
N THR A 138 -2.45 -10.81 -3.97
CA THR A 138 -2.65 -10.03 -5.21
C THR A 138 -4.05 -9.45 -5.33
N SER A 139 -4.91 -9.68 -4.34
CA SER A 139 -6.22 -9.08 -4.32
C SER A 139 -6.82 -9.02 -2.92
N CYS A 140 -7.87 -8.20 -2.82
CA CYS A 140 -8.72 -8.11 -1.64
C CYS A 140 -9.74 -9.24 -1.49
N ALA A 141 -9.66 -10.27 -2.35
CA ALA A 141 -10.59 -11.40 -2.30
C ALA A 141 -10.07 -12.49 -1.36
N PRO A 142 -10.96 -13.20 -0.65
CA PRO A 142 -10.58 -14.39 0.11
C PRO A 142 -9.89 -15.42 -0.76
N ASN A 143 -8.89 -16.08 -0.18
CA ASN A 143 -8.18 -17.22 -0.74
C ASN A 143 -7.40 -16.94 -2.04
N ARG A 144 -7.03 -15.68 -2.31
CA ARG A 144 -6.12 -15.32 -3.42
C ARG A 144 -4.72 -14.99 -2.90
N HIS A 145 -4.10 -15.98 -2.26
CA HIS A 145 -2.66 -16.00 -2.08
C HIS A 145 -2.00 -16.17 -3.46
N ALA A 146 -0.99 -15.37 -3.78
CA ALA A 146 -0.20 -15.61 -4.98
C ALA A 146 0.85 -16.66 -4.66
N ASP A 147 0.97 -17.71 -5.48
CA ASP A 147 2.07 -18.67 -5.35
C ASP A 147 3.39 -17.97 -5.62
N VAL A 148 4.00 -17.43 -4.57
CA VAL A 148 5.30 -16.79 -4.68
C VAL A 148 6.37 -17.86 -4.58
N PRO A 149 7.32 -17.91 -5.55
CA PRO A 149 8.54 -18.67 -5.38
C PRO A 149 9.41 -18.01 -4.31
N GLY A 150 9.25 -18.42 -3.06
CA GLY A 150 10.00 -17.89 -1.92
C GLY A 150 9.62 -18.58 -0.60
N PRO A 151 10.44 -18.44 0.45
CA PRO A 151 10.06 -18.90 1.78
C PRO A 151 8.95 -18.00 2.36
N ALA A 152 7.84 -18.65 2.70
CA ALA A 152 6.65 -18.07 3.31
C ALA A 152 6.83 -17.52 4.72
N TYR A 153 6.03 -16.53 5.13
CA TYR A 153 5.99 -16.01 6.51
C TYR A 153 4.93 -16.69 7.39
N ARG A 154 5.21 -17.95 7.71
CA ARG A 154 4.28 -18.87 8.41
C ARG A 154 4.02 -18.46 9.86
N LEU A 155 2.90 -18.93 10.42
CA LEU A 155 2.52 -18.64 11.82
C LEU A 155 3.53 -19.15 12.86
N ASP A 156 4.27 -20.23 12.60
CA ASP A 156 5.32 -20.73 13.51
C ASP A 156 6.51 -19.75 13.66
N GLN A 157 6.63 -18.78 12.76
CA GLN A 157 7.65 -17.75 12.78
C GLN A 157 7.19 -16.46 13.49
N ARG A 158 5.94 -16.42 13.95
CA ARG A 158 5.32 -15.29 14.68
C ARG A 158 5.37 -15.56 16.18
N LEU A 159 6.45 -15.14 16.82
CA LEU A 159 6.69 -15.36 18.25
C LEU A 159 6.01 -14.27 19.08
N GLN A 160 5.13 -14.68 20.01
CA GLN A 160 4.45 -13.80 20.97
C GLN A 160 4.93 -14.03 22.42
N VAL A 161 6.12 -14.61 22.61
CA VAL A 161 6.63 -14.97 23.95
C VAL A 161 7.54 -13.87 24.47
N HIS A 162 7.15 -13.24 25.57
CA HIS A 162 7.98 -12.25 26.25
C HIS A 162 9.29 -12.89 26.77
N PRO A 163 10.47 -12.24 26.63
CA PRO A 163 10.73 -10.89 26.11
C PRO A 163 11.14 -10.81 24.63
N ASN A 164 10.91 -11.88 23.86
CA ASN A 164 11.44 -12.03 22.51
C ASN A 164 10.31 -12.10 21.48
N GLU A 165 9.41 -11.11 21.48
CA GLU A 165 8.34 -11.01 20.49
C GLU A 165 8.93 -10.68 19.11
N SER A 166 8.43 -11.35 18.07
CA SER A 166 8.85 -11.05 16.70
C SER A 166 8.26 -9.74 16.20
N TYR A 167 8.75 -9.27 15.06
CA TYR A 167 8.17 -8.12 14.36
C TYR A 167 7.37 -8.60 13.16
N VAL A 168 6.27 -7.90 12.87
CA VAL A 168 5.45 -8.13 11.68
C VAL A 168 5.25 -6.83 10.93
N GLY A 169 5.38 -6.92 9.61
CA GLY A 169 5.18 -5.85 8.67
C GLY A 169 3.98 -6.11 7.76
N VAL A 170 3.32 -5.03 7.36
CA VAL A 170 2.27 -5.05 6.32
C VAL A 170 2.62 -4.02 5.25
N SER A 171 2.61 -4.45 3.99
CA SER A 171 2.82 -3.60 2.81
C SER A 171 1.51 -3.44 2.04
N LEU A 172 1.38 -2.32 1.31
CA LEU A 172 0.31 -2.09 0.35
C LEU A 172 0.90 -1.43 -0.89
N ARG A 173 0.83 -2.12 -2.03
CA ARG A 173 1.17 -1.60 -3.36
C ARG A 173 -0.10 -1.43 -4.19
N TYR A 174 -0.25 -0.25 -4.78
CA TYR A 174 -1.47 0.11 -5.50
C TYR A 174 -1.18 1.00 -6.69
N HIS A 175 -2.08 0.99 -7.67
CA HIS A 175 -2.03 1.87 -8.84
C HIS A 175 -2.82 3.15 -8.57
N TYR A 176 -2.14 4.29 -8.62
CA TYR A 176 -2.74 5.61 -8.50
C TYR A 176 -2.86 6.28 -9.87
N LYS A 177 -4.00 6.93 -10.13
CA LYS A 177 -4.21 7.77 -11.31
C LYS A 177 -4.93 9.07 -10.95
N SER A 178 -4.26 10.20 -11.16
CA SER A 178 -4.83 11.51 -10.83
C SER A 178 -6.12 11.82 -11.60
N PRO A 179 -7.07 12.56 -11.00
CA PRO A 179 -8.33 12.95 -11.64
C PRO A 179 -8.21 14.02 -12.73
N THR A 180 -7.04 14.65 -12.89
CA THR A 180 -6.85 15.79 -13.79
C THR A 180 -6.53 15.36 -15.22
N PRO A 181 -7.30 15.82 -16.23
CA PRO A 181 -7.10 15.40 -17.62
C PRO A 181 -5.90 16.06 -18.31
N PHE A 182 -5.49 17.26 -17.87
CA PHE A 182 -4.41 18.04 -18.53
C PHE A 182 -3.01 17.65 -18.07
N VAL A 183 -2.88 17.18 -16.83
CA VAL A 183 -1.64 16.68 -16.24
C VAL A 183 -2.00 15.40 -15.52
N SER A 184 -1.79 14.26 -16.18
CA SER A 184 -2.06 12.95 -15.60
C SER A 184 -0.83 12.46 -14.85
N LEU A 185 -0.94 12.31 -13.54
CA LEU A 185 0.02 11.61 -12.70
C LEU A 185 -0.45 10.17 -12.55
N THR A 186 0.37 9.23 -13.02
CA THR A 186 0.18 7.80 -12.77
C THR A 186 1.39 7.31 -11.97
N ALA A 187 1.14 6.59 -10.87
CA ALA A 187 2.18 6.09 -9.99
C ALA A 187 1.81 4.71 -9.44
N MET A 188 2.81 3.93 -9.06
CA MET A 188 2.66 2.67 -8.35
C MET A 188 3.37 2.74 -6.99
N PRO A 189 2.85 3.55 -6.06
CA PRO A 189 3.44 3.64 -4.74
C PRO A 189 3.32 2.33 -3.95
N THR A 190 4.25 2.16 -3.02
CA THR A 190 4.16 1.13 -1.98
C THR A 190 4.32 1.78 -0.60
N VAL A 191 3.46 1.42 0.32
CA VAL A 191 3.46 1.89 1.71
C VAL A 191 3.69 0.72 2.64
N TYR A 192 4.43 0.92 3.71
CA TYR A 192 4.83 -0.13 4.63
C TYR A 192 4.63 0.34 6.07
N THR A 193 4.21 -0.57 6.94
CA THR A 193 4.24 -0.37 8.39
C THR A 193 4.78 -1.63 9.05
N VAL A 194 5.57 -1.46 10.12
CA VAL A 194 6.09 -2.54 10.96
C VAL A 194 5.67 -2.30 12.40
N LEU A 195 5.25 -3.36 13.08
CA LEU A 195 4.97 -3.37 14.52
C LEU A 195 5.57 -4.61 15.18
N GLN A 196 5.83 -4.51 16.48
CA GLN A 196 6.20 -5.66 17.29
C GLN A 196 4.92 -6.43 17.68
N GLU A 197 4.99 -7.75 17.63
CA GLU A 197 3.93 -8.65 18.06
C GLU A 197 3.56 -8.41 19.53
N SER A 198 2.29 -8.61 19.87
CA SER A 198 1.83 -8.49 21.25
C SER A 198 2.25 -9.72 22.08
N PRO A 199 2.70 -9.52 23.34
CA PRO A 199 3.01 -10.64 24.22
C PRO A 199 1.76 -11.41 24.60
N HIS A 200 1.83 -12.74 24.46
CA HIS A 200 0.81 -13.64 24.93
C HIS A 200 1.12 -14.08 26.36
N PHE A 201 0.31 -13.63 27.32
CA PHE A 201 0.39 -14.06 28.73
C PHE A 201 -0.56 -15.25 28.94
N THR A 202 -0.01 -16.47 28.92
CA THR A 202 -0.69 -17.69 29.37
C THR A 202 -0.55 -17.89 30.87
#